data_AF-A0AAV9WGT9-F1
#
_entry.id   AF-A0AAV9WGT9-F1
#
_cell.length_a   1.000
_cell.length_b   1.000
_cell.length_c   1.000
_cell.angle_alpha   90.00
_cell.angle_beta   90.00
_cell.angle_gamma   90.00
#
_symmetry.space_group_name_H-M   'P 1'
#
loop_
_entity.id
_entity.type
_entity.pdbx_description
1 polymer ?
#
loop_
_entity_poly.entity_id
_entity_poly.type
_entity_poly.pdbx_seq_one_letter_code
_entity_poly.pdbx_strand_id
1 'polypeptide(L)'
;MVNYRTFSYALLAASHAAAVPFTRRAEPTSGFVNQTTCNGKTYTYRALNGYGFVPSSGVDKFGDTVSIGSSIKISGWSYDKATGSYTGTLWGLPDRGWNVEGTTNFQPRVHKYTFKFTPKSSSATPNLEFNYLDTILLTDPNGQPLTGLDPNTISKISGYPDLPANSYTGDGWGGEGPGGIRVVLDAEALVLSRDGGFWISDEYGPYIYSFSPEGQVRKVIRPPNAVLPLRNGKVDFSSNNPPRYDPSLIPNPANPTQGRSNNQGLEGMTGSFDGRNLYALLQSAATQEGGLEKTTNRNARLLKYDISGTEPRFAGEWVVPLPQFYDPNKSAKNNPRTAAQSEIQWVGDDQFLVVARDSNYGGGGVDGTTSYYRQVDLFDISEATNIKGKYDNFNDSITVSASSKVLKDGITPAQYCSFIDINLNSELAKFGLHNGGARDYGLLNEKWEGLALVPADGDVGDDDEWYLFVSSDNDFITQDGFADGGAITFSDANGWNLNNQVLVFKIKLPDHSRPFARTGAGKGGLAVP
;
A
#
# COMPACT_ATOMS: atom_id res chain seq x y z
N MET A 1 -23.41 58.07 50.32
CA MET A 1 -22.63 57.88 49.09
C MET A 1 -22.76 56.43 48.66
N VAL A 2 -23.65 56.15 47.70
CA VAL A 2 -23.79 54.84 47.07
C VAL A 2 -23.99 55.11 45.58
N ASN A 3 -23.04 54.65 44.78
CA ASN A 3 -23.03 54.80 43.32
C ASN A 3 -23.90 53.71 42.69
N TYR A 4 -24.89 54.09 41.90
CA TYR A 4 -25.57 53.19 40.96
C TYR A 4 -25.20 53.59 39.53
N ARG A 5 -24.50 52.69 38.83
CA ARG A 5 -24.16 52.79 37.41
C ARG A 5 -25.34 52.35 36.57
N THR A 6 -25.78 53.21 35.66
CA THR A 6 -26.75 52.92 34.59
C THR A 6 -26.05 52.16 33.45
N PHE A 7 -26.62 51.02 33.05
CA PHE A 7 -26.23 50.28 31.83
C PHE A 7 -27.21 50.64 30.70
N SER A 8 -26.68 51.14 29.59
CA SER A 8 -27.42 51.35 28.34
C SER A 8 -27.36 50.07 27.50
N TYR A 9 -28.52 49.51 27.15
CA TYR A 9 -28.63 48.42 26.17
C TYR A 9 -28.68 49.01 24.76
N ALA A 10 -27.69 48.68 23.93
CA ALA A 10 -27.73 48.93 22.49
C ALA A 10 -28.48 47.77 21.80
N LEU A 11 -29.58 48.06 21.11
CA LEU A 11 -30.24 47.12 20.21
C LEU A 11 -29.35 46.88 18.99
N LEU A 12 -28.88 45.65 18.79
CA LEU A 12 -28.35 45.20 17.51
C LEU A 12 -29.52 44.84 16.57
N ALA A 13 -29.57 45.48 15.41
CA ALA A 13 -30.46 45.11 14.32
C ALA A 13 -30.03 43.76 13.71
N ALA A 14 -30.93 42.79 13.69
CA ALA A 14 -30.73 41.51 13.04
C ALA A 14 -30.86 41.66 11.51
N SER A 15 -29.73 41.64 10.81
CA SER A 15 -29.68 41.49 9.36
C SER A 15 -30.15 40.08 8.98
N HIS A 16 -31.33 40.00 8.37
CA HIS A 16 -31.82 38.78 7.74
C HIS A 16 -31.03 38.54 6.45
N ALA A 17 -29.94 37.77 6.54
CA ALA A 17 -29.29 37.22 5.36
C ALA A 17 -30.23 36.17 4.74
N ALA A 18 -30.80 36.48 3.59
CA ALA A 18 -31.55 35.52 2.80
C ALA A 18 -30.60 34.39 2.38
N ALA A 19 -30.81 33.20 2.93
CA ALA A 19 -30.15 31.98 2.47
C ALA A 19 -30.60 31.71 1.03
N VAL A 20 -29.70 31.88 0.07
CA VAL A 20 -29.91 31.42 -1.30
C VAL A 20 -29.98 29.89 -1.24
N PRO A 21 -31.07 29.24 -1.69
CA PRO A 21 -31.12 27.80 -1.73
C PRO A 21 -30.03 27.33 -2.68
N PHE A 22 -29.09 26.53 -2.17
CA PHE A 22 -28.07 25.87 -2.97
C PHE A 22 -28.81 24.90 -3.89
N THR A 23 -29.01 25.29 -5.15
CA THR A 23 -29.58 24.40 -6.15
C THR A 23 -28.54 23.31 -6.41
N ARG A 24 -28.85 22.08 -6.01
CA ARG A 24 -28.13 20.87 -6.43
C ARG A 24 -27.96 20.97 -7.95
N ARG A 25 -26.74 21.19 -8.43
CA ARG A 25 -26.44 21.07 -9.85
C ARG A 25 -26.67 19.60 -10.16
N ALA A 26 -27.72 19.28 -10.91
CA ALA A 26 -27.95 17.93 -11.36
C ALA A 26 -26.70 17.50 -12.14
N GLU A 27 -26.04 16.42 -11.69
CA GLU A 27 -24.91 15.85 -12.42
C GLU A 27 -25.39 15.45 -13.82
N PRO A 28 -24.58 15.67 -14.87
CA PRO A 28 -24.86 15.08 -16.16
C PRO A 28 -24.90 13.55 -15.99
N THR A 29 -26.05 12.93 -16.28
CA THR A 29 -26.24 11.47 -16.23
C THR A 29 -25.50 10.71 -17.35
N SER A 30 -24.60 11.37 -18.09
CA SER A 30 -23.80 10.78 -19.16
C SER A 30 -22.34 11.25 -19.03
N GLY A 31 -21.39 10.32 -18.90
CA GLY A 31 -19.95 10.60 -19.02
C GLY A 31 -19.04 10.04 -17.92
N PHE A 32 -19.22 8.78 -17.52
CA PHE A 32 -18.28 8.06 -16.64
C PHE A 32 -18.13 6.60 -17.10
N VAL A 33 -17.00 5.96 -16.77
CA VAL A 33 -16.70 4.57 -17.14
C VAL A 33 -17.43 3.60 -16.23
N ASN A 34 -17.40 3.84 -14.92
CA ASN A 34 -18.11 3.04 -13.94
C ASN A 34 -18.58 3.91 -12.75
N GLN A 35 -19.59 3.44 -12.03
CA GLN A 35 -20.05 4.04 -10.78
C GLN A 35 -20.46 2.92 -9.83
N THR A 36 -20.10 3.07 -8.56
CA THR A 36 -20.47 2.12 -7.50
C THR A 36 -21.05 2.85 -6.30
N THR A 37 -21.76 2.12 -5.45
CA THR A 37 -22.26 2.61 -4.17
C THR A 37 -21.72 1.73 -3.06
N CYS A 38 -21.04 2.32 -2.08
CA CYS A 38 -20.55 1.63 -0.91
C CYS A 38 -21.08 2.32 0.35
N ASN A 39 -21.76 1.57 1.21
CA ASN A 39 -22.46 2.10 2.38
C ASN A 39 -23.33 3.34 2.09
N GLY A 40 -24.12 3.27 1.02
CA GLY A 40 -25.00 4.37 0.59
C GLY A 40 -24.30 5.60 0.01
N LYS A 41 -22.96 5.61 -0.07
CA LYS A 41 -22.18 6.68 -0.69
C LYS A 41 -21.74 6.32 -2.11
N THR A 42 -21.86 7.27 -3.03
CA THR A 42 -21.60 7.06 -4.47
C THR A 42 -20.16 7.44 -4.85
N TYR A 43 -19.48 6.55 -5.55
CA TYR A 43 -18.14 6.74 -6.09
C TYR A 43 -18.18 6.60 -7.61
N THR A 44 -17.53 7.52 -8.33
CA THR A 44 -17.59 7.55 -9.79
C THR A 44 -16.20 7.45 -10.39
N TYR A 45 -15.98 6.48 -11.29
CA TYR A 45 -14.79 6.36 -12.10
C TYR A 45 -15.04 7.10 -13.43
N ARG A 46 -14.46 8.29 -13.58
CA ARG A 46 -14.72 9.16 -14.73
C ARG A 46 -14.03 8.65 -16.00
N ALA A 47 -12.72 8.44 -15.95
CA ALA A 47 -11.90 8.02 -17.10
C ALA A 47 -10.46 7.66 -16.68
N LEU A 48 -9.79 6.80 -17.47
CA LEU A 48 -8.32 6.75 -17.43
C LEU A 48 -7.77 8.02 -18.11
N ASN A 49 -6.90 8.76 -17.42
CA ASN A 49 -6.42 10.07 -17.87
C ASN A 49 -4.90 10.19 -17.98
N GLY A 50 -4.16 9.20 -17.50
CA GLY A 50 -2.70 9.23 -17.56
C GLY A 50 -2.09 7.84 -17.61
N TYR A 51 -0.97 7.79 -18.31
CA TYR A 51 -0.02 6.68 -18.28
C TYR A 51 1.41 7.23 -18.28
N GLY A 52 2.25 6.61 -17.47
CA GLY A 52 3.68 6.85 -17.39
C GLY A 52 4.41 5.61 -16.90
N PHE A 53 5.74 5.65 -16.92
CA PHE A 53 6.53 4.58 -16.36
C PHE A 53 7.91 5.04 -15.87
N VAL A 54 8.49 4.30 -14.94
CA VAL A 54 9.92 4.37 -14.59
C VAL A 54 10.63 3.19 -15.28
N PRO A 55 11.72 3.43 -16.05
CA PRO A 55 12.43 2.37 -16.75
C PRO A 55 12.96 1.26 -15.82
N SER A 56 12.88 0.00 -16.26
CA SER A 56 13.38 -1.17 -15.51
C SER A 56 14.90 -1.16 -15.29
N SER A 57 15.64 -0.46 -16.14
CA SER A 57 17.09 -0.32 -16.09
C SER A 57 17.57 0.92 -15.32
N GLY A 58 16.65 1.67 -14.70
CA GLY A 58 17.01 2.84 -13.90
C GLY A 58 17.85 2.41 -12.69
N VAL A 59 18.87 3.19 -12.36
CA VAL A 59 19.68 3.00 -11.15
C VAL A 59 19.62 4.23 -10.27
N ASP A 60 19.78 4.02 -8.97
CA ASP A 60 19.85 5.11 -8.02
C ASP A 60 21.27 5.68 -7.85
N LYS A 61 21.41 6.69 -6.99
CA LYS A 61 22.70 7.35 -6.72
C LYS A 61 23.75 6.44 -6.08
N PHE A 62 23.35 5.30 -5.54
CA PHE A 62 24.25 4.29 -4.97
C PHE A 62 24.61 3.21 -6.00
N GLY A 63 23.92 3.15 -7.15
CA GLY A 63 24.23 2.25 -8.25
C GLY A 63 23.32 1.01 -8.32
N ASP A 64 22.29 0.91 -7.48
CA ASP A 64 21.35 -0.22 -7.52
C ASP A 64 20.16 0.08 -8.43
N THR A 65 19.63 -0.97 -9.07
CA THR A 65 18.40 -0.88 -9.86
C THR A 65 17.24 -0.36 -9.01
N VAL A 66 16.40 0.50 -9.59
CA VAL A 66 15.24 1.10 -8.93
C VAL A 66 13.95 0.36 -9.25
N SER A 67 13.11 0.20 -8.23
CA SER A 67 11.69 -0.10 -8.34
C SER A 67 10.91 0.91 -7.49
N ILE A 68 9.65 1.16 -7.82
CA ILE A 68 8.74 1.98 -6.99
C ILE A 68 7.66 1.11 -6.31
N GLY A 69 7.88 -0.20 -6.32
CA GLY A 69 6.86 -1.24 -6.50
C GLY A 69 6.19 -1.85 -5.27
N SER A 70 5.94 -1.15 -4.18
CA SER A 70 5.04 -1.67 -3.13
C SER A 70 4.06 -0.60 -2.68
N SER A 71 4.55 0.64 -2.56
CA SER A 71 3.68 1.79 -2.34
C SER A 71 4.22 3.06 -2.98
N ILE A 72 3.31 3.92 -3.42
CA ILE A 72 3.62 5.29 -3.83
C ILE A 72 2.90 6.31 -2.97
N LYS A 73 3.50 7.49 -2.76
CA LYS A 73 2.82 8.66 -2.19
C LYS A 73 3.26 9.92 -2.94
N ILE A 74 2.40 10.94 -3.00
CA ILE A 74 2.71 12.21 -3.68
C ILE A 74 2.80 13.32 -2.63
N SER A 75 3.76 14.23 -2.82
CA SER A 75 3.90 15.46 -2.04
C SER A 75 4.26 16.65 -2.93
N GLY A 76 3.92 17.85 -2.51
CA GLY A 76 4.22 19.07 -3.26
C GLY A 76 3.41 19.18 -4.55
N TRP A 77 2.17 18.68 -4.51
CA TRP A 77 1.24 18.72 -5.64
C TRP A 77 0.96 20.17 -6.05
N SER A 78 1.09 20.45 -7.34
CA SER A 78 0.87 21.77 -7.91
C SER A 78 0.19 21.67 -9.26
N TYR A 79 -0.73 22.58 -9.54
CA TYR A 79 -1.46 22.66 -10.81
C TYR A 79 -1.17 23.98 -11.52
N ASP A 80 -0.59 23.88 -12.72
CA ASP A 80 -0.42 25.00 -13.63
C ASP A 80 -1.62 25.11 -14.58
N LYS A 81 -2.51 26.07 -14.28
CA LYS A 81 -3.70 26.38 -15.09
C LYS A 81 -3.37 26.83 -16.51
N ALA A 82 -2.20 27.41 -16.76
CA ALA A 82 -1.82 27.89 -18.08
C ALA A 82 -1.51 26.72 -19.04
N THR A 83 -0.91 25.66 -18.51
CA THR A 83 -0.53 24.47 -19.28
C THR A 83 -1.47 23.30 -19.09
N GLY A 84 -2.39 23.36 -18.12
CA GLY A 84 -3.24 22.24 -17.74
C GLY A 84 -2.44 21.06 -17.14
N SER A 85 -1.24 21.31 -16.61
CA SER A 85 -0.33 20.28 -16.15
C SER A 85 -0.15 20.32 -14.64
N TYR A 86 0.13 19.16 -14.07
CA TYR A 86 0.43 18.98 -12.66
C TYR A 86 1.89 18.59 -12.48
N THR A 87 2.47 19.03 -11.37
CA THR A 87 3.81 18.64 -10.94
C THR A 87 3.80 18.27 -9.47
N GLY A 88 4.80 17.52 -9.05
CA GLY A 88 4.99 17.12 -7.65
C GLY A 88 6.19 16.21 -7.48
N THR A 89 6.34 15.68 -6.28
CA THR A 89 7.29 14.62 -5.95
C THR A 89 6.53 13.32 -5.69
N LEU A 90 6.82 12.28 -6.46
CA LEU A 90 6.40 10.93 -6.16
C LEU A 90 7.47 10.27 -5.29
N TRP A 91 7.02 9.68 -4.19
CA TRP A 91 7.80 8.82 -3.29
C TRP A 91 7.43 7.38 -3.62
N GLY A 92 8.42 6.57 -4.00
CA GLY A 92 8.25 5.15 -4.29
C GLY A 92 8.96 4.31 -3.24
N LEU A 93 8.27 3.28 -2.75
CA LEU A 93 8.79 2.28 -1.83
C LEU A 93 8.76 0.94 -2.56
N PRO A 94 9.90 0.33 -2.88
CA PRO A 94 9.95 -1.05 -3.33
C PRO A 94 9.96 -2.03 -2.14
N ASP A 95 9.74 -3.30 -2.46
CA ASP A 95 9.85 -4.42 -1.53
C ASP A 95 11.31 -4.67 -1.09
N ARG A 96 11.58 -5.85 -0.53
CA ARG A 96 12.92 -6.33 -0.15
C ARG A 96 13.97 -6.45 -1.26
N GLY A 97 13.75 -5.91 -2.46
CA GLY A 97 14.73 -5.86 -3.52
C GLY A 97 14.69 -7.08 -4.43
N TRP A 98 15.59 -7.13 -5.43
CA TRP A 98 15.66 -8.26 -6.34
C TRP A 98 15.84 -9.59 -5.58
N ASN A 99 14.83 -10.46 -5.72
CA ASN A 99 14.66 -11.67 -4.92
C ASN A 99 14.26 -12.90 -5.75
N VAL A 100 14.33 -12.83 -7.09
CA VAL A 100 13.94 -13.91 -8.02
C VAL A 100 14.70 -15.22 -7.74
N GLU A 101 15.95 -15.12 -7.29
CA GLU A 101 16.80 -16.26 -6.95
C GLU A 101 16.91 -16.51 -5.43
N GLY A 102 16.03 -15.91 -4.64
CA GLY A 102 16.08 -15.90 -3.17
C GLY A 102 16.39 -14.51 -2.62
N THR A 103 16.16 -14.31 -1.32
CA THR A 103 16.33 -12.98 -0.70
C THR A 103 17.79 -12.53 -0.73
N THR A 104 18.01 -11.23 -0.81
CA THR A 104 19.34 -10.64 -0.92
C THR A 104 19.63 -9.67 0.21
N ASN A 105 20.91 -9.32 0.42
CA ASN A 105 21.30 -8.31 1.43
C ASN A 105 21.01 -6.87 0.95
N PHE A 106 19.96 -6.70 0.15
CA PHE A 106 19.46 -5.41 -0.31
C PHE A 106 19.19 -4.52 0.91
N GLN A 107 19.69 -3.28 0.87
CA GLN A 107 19.32 -2.28 1.87
C GLN A 107 18.00 -1.63 1.44
N PRO A 108 16.91 -1.80 2.21
CA PRO A 108 15.63 -1.15 1.96
C PRO A 108 15.78 0.37 1.85
N ARG A 109 14.95 0.99 1.00
CA ARG A 109 15.10 2.40 0.64
C ARG A 109 13.80 3.02 0.16
N VAL A 110 13.73 4.34 0.17
CA VAL A 110 12.65 5.12 -0.43
C VAL A 110 13.21 5.97 -1.56
N HIS A 111 12.59 5.90 -2.74
CA HIS A 111 12.96 6.65 -3.92
C HIS A 111 12.10 7.91 -4.06
N LYS A 112 12.67 8.97 -4.64
CA LYS A 112 11.97 10.19 -4.99
C LYS A 112 12.10 10.47 -6.47
N TYR A 113 11.00 10.91 -7.07
CA TYR A 113 10.93 11.33 -8.46
C TYR A 113 10.21 12.67 -8.52
N THR A 114 10.73 13.63 -9.27
CA THR A 114 9.84 14.70 -9.74
C THR A 114 9.02 14.17 -10.90
N PHE A 115 7.81 14.67 -11.09
CA PHE A 115 7.02 14.31 -12.25
C PHE A 115 6.30 15.50 -12.87
N LYS A 116 5.92 15.33 -14.14
CA LYS A 116 4.99 16.18 -14.85
C LYS A 116 3.86 15.33 -15.41
N PHE A 117 2.63 15.72 -15.13
CA PHE A 117 1.43 15.04 -15.60
C PHE A 117 0.51 16.00 -16.34
N THR A 118 0.18 15.71 -17.59
CA THR A 118 -0.83 16.48 -18.33
C THR A 118 -1.99 15.54 -18.69
N PRO A 119 -3.15 15.60 -18.01
CA PRO A 119 -4.27 14.69 -18.26
C PRO A 119 -4.71 14.72 -19.72
N LYS A 120 -4.99 13.55 -20.29
CA LYS A 120 -5.53 13.40 -21.64
C LYS A 120 -6.65 12.35 -21.66
N SER A 121 -7.58 12.44 -22.59
CA SER A 121 -8.58 11.38 -22.81
C SER A 121 -8.00 10.17 -23.56
N SER A 122 -6.93 10.37 -24.33
CA SER A 122 -6.12 9.34 -24.99
C SER A 122 -4.73 9.90 -25.31
N SER A 123 -3.73 9.04 -25.43
CA SER A 123 -2.36 9.43 -25.78
C SER A 123 -1.60 8.25 -26.39
N ALA A 124 -0.89 8.47 -27.49
CA ALA A 124 -0.02 7.45 -28.10
C ALA A 124 1.34 7.31 -27.39
N THR A 125 1.69 8.29 -26.55
CA THR A 125 2.92 8.32 -25.74
C THR A 125 2.56 8.56 -24.27
N PRO A 126 3.45 8.23 -23.32
CA PRO A 126 3.28 8.64 -21.93
C PRO A 126 2.96 10.13 -21.80
N ASN A 127 2.02 10.45 -20.92
CA ASN A 127 1.64 11.82 -20.54
C ASN A 127 1.83 12.09 -19.03
N LEU A 128 2.44 11.11 -18.35
CA LEU A 128 3.03 11.21 -17.03
C LEU A 128 4.52 10.90 -17.17
N GLU A 129 5.36 11.89 -16.90
CA GLU A 129 6.81 11.84 -17.10
C GLU A 129 7.50 11.95 -15.75
N PHE A 130 8.44 11.05 -15.47
CA PHE A 130 9.20 11.00 -14.22
C PHE A 130 10.66 11.39 -14.45
N ASN A 131 11.25 12.09 -13.48
CA ASN A 131 12.68 12.33 -13.39
C ASN A 131 13.15 11.89 -12.00
N TYR A 132 14.15 11.00 -11.96
CA TYR A 132 14.74 10.54 -10.70
C TYR A 132 15.30 11.73 -9.92
N LEU A 133 15.01 11.80 -8.62
CA LEU A 133 15.44 12.87 -7.75
C LEU A 133 16.45 12.39 -6.71
N ASP A 134 16.09 11.37 -5.90
CA ASP A 134 16.92 10.97 -4.77
C ASP A 134 16.55 9.58 -4.19
N THR A 135 17.44 9.02 -3.38
CA THR A 135 17.20 7.83 -2.52
C THR A 135 17.47 8.15 -1.06
N ILE A 136 16.61 7.63 -0.17
CA ILE A 136 16.85 7.54 1.28
C ILE A 136 17.04 6.07 1.65
N LEU A 137 18.21 5.71 2.17
CA LEU A 137 18.50 4.36 2.67
C LEU A 137 17.94 4.18 4.09
N LEU A 138 17.41 3.00 4.39
CA LEU A 138 16.82 2.70 5.69
C LEU A 138 17.82 2.02 6.64
N THR A 139 17.78 2.43 7.90
CA THR A 139 18.68 1.97 8.97
C THR A 139 17.92 1.69 10.26
N ASP A 140 18.45 0.78 11.06
CA ASP A 140 17.93 0.44 12.38
C ASP A 140 18.12 1.60 13.39
N PRO A 141 17.58 1.48 14.63
CA PRO A 141 17.71 2.53 15.63
C PRO A 141 19.15 2.92 16.02
N ASN A 142 20.13 2.04 15.78
CA ASN A 142 21.55 2.29 16.04
C ASN A 142 22.28 2.81 14.78
N GLY A 143 21.57 3.03 13.67
CA GLY A 143 22.14 3.49 12.40
C GLY A 143 22.78 2.39 11.56
N GLN A 144 22.55 1.11 11.88
CA GLN A 144 23.01 0.01 11.03
C GLN A 144 22.09 -0.18 9.82
N PRO A 145 22.60 -0.50 8.63
CA PRO A 145 21.77 -0.84 7.48
C PRO A 145 20.74 -1.93 7.79
N LEU A 146 19.50 -1.71 7.35
CA LEU A 146 18.51 -2.79 7.27
C LEU A 146 18.86 -3.75 6.12
N THR A 147 18.20 -4.91 6.06
CA THR A 147 18.42 -5.92 5.01
C THR A 147 17.10 -6.54 4.51
N GLY A 148 17.04 -6.92 3.23
CA GLY A 148 15.93 -7.67 2.63
C GLY A 148 15.97 -9.19 2.86
N LEU A 149 17.02 -9.71 3.51
CA LEU A 149 17.19 -11.14 3.79
C LEU A 149 16.05 -11.72 4.62
N ASP A 150 15.71 -12.99 4.39
CA ASP A 150 14.70 -13.72 5.17
C ASP A 150 15.08 -13.79 6.66
N PRO A 151 14.17 -13.52 7.61
CA PRO A 151 14.52 -13.51 9.03
C PRO A 151 14.86 -14.92 9.53
N ASN A 152 15.97 -15.05 10.25
CA ASN A 152 16.38 -16.30 10.90
C ASN A 152 16.69 -16.14 12.41
N THR A 153 16.60 -14.90 12.92
CA THR A 153 16.89 -14.57 14.31
C THR A 153 16.13 -13.31 14.73
N ILE A 154 16.42 -12.82 15.94
CA ILE A 154 15.86 -11.60 16.52
C ILE A 154 16.99 -10.69 16.98
N SER A 155 16.87 -9.39 16.70
CA SER A 155 17.73 -8.35 17.28
C SER A 155 17.04 -7.68 18.47
N LYS A 156 17.78 -7.48 19.55
CA LYS A 156 17.30 -6.83 20.77
C LYS A 156 17.97 -5.47 20.93
N ILE A 157 17.20 -4.41 20.70
CA ILE A 157 17.66 -3.03 20.85
C ILE A 157 16.89 -2.39 22.02
N SER A 158 17.63 -1.79 22.96
CA SER A 158 17.03 -1.16 24.13
C SER A 158 16.01 -0.10 23.74
N GLY A 159 14.80 -0.18 24.31
CA GLY A 159 13.69 0.75 24.01
C GLY A 159 12.81 0.33 22.83
N TYR A 160 13.11 -0.79 22.17
CA TYR A 160 12.33 -1.34 21.06
C TYR A 160 11.80 -2.74 21.39
N PRO A 161 10.71 -3.19 20.74
CA PRO A 161 10.33 -4.60 20.80
C PRO A 161 11.42 -5.48 20.17
N ASP A 162 11.31 -6.78 20.38
CA ASP A 162 12.11 -7.78 19.65
C ASP A 162 11.90 -7.58 18.14
N LEU A 163 12.99 -7.27 17.42
CA LEU A 163 12.97 -6.96 16.00
C LEU A 163 13.35 -8.21 15.19
N PRO A 164 12.57 -8.59 14.15
CA PRO A 164 13.00 -9.59 13.20
C PRO A 164 14.37 -9.23 12.61
N ALA A 165 15.25 -10.22 12.49
CA ALA A 165 16.61 -10.01 12.03
C ALA A 165 17.14 -11.22 11.25
N ASN A 166 18.21 -11.00 10.51
CA ASN A 166 18.98 -12.06 9.86
C ASN A 166 20.42 -12.03 10.39
N SER A 167 20.92 -13.19 10.79
CA SER A 167 22.34 -13.47 10.99
C SER A 167 22.90 -14.12 9.73
N TYR A 168 23.81 -13.45 9.04
CA TYR A 168 24.46 -13.93 7.82
C TYR A 168 25.97 -13.95 7.97
N THR A 169 26.63 -14.72 7.10
CA THR A 169 28.10 -14.78 6.97
C THR A 169 28.54 -14.02 5.72
N GLY A 170 29.81 -13.64 5.65
CA GLY A 170 30.35 -13.00 4.46
C GLY A 170 29.84 -11.57 4.28
N ASP A 171 29.65 -11.16 3.02
CA ASP A 171 29.03 -9.88 2.64
C ASP A 171 27.48 -9.92 2.66
N GLY A 172 26.87 -11.09 2.90
CA GLY A 172 25.42 -11.32 2.81
C GLY A 172 24.90 -11.51 1.38
N TRP A 173 25.78 -11.46 0.38
CA TRP A 173 25.52 -11.75 -1.03
C TRP A 173 26.13 -13.08 -1.49
N GLY A 174 26.98 -13.70 -0.65
CA GLY A 174 27.64 -14.97 -0.90
C GLY A 174 29.16 -14.85 -1.08
N GLY A 175 29.71 -13.64 -0.99
CA GLY A 175 31.14 -13.37 -1.04
C GLY A 175 31.80 -13.25 0.34
N GLU A 176 33.09 -12.91 0.35
CA GLU A 176 33.87 -12.73 1.57
C GLU A 176 33.46 -11.48 2.34
N GLY A 177 33.41 -11.58 3.66
CA GLY A 177 33.05 -10.46 4.53
C GLY A 177 32.89 -10.90 5.99
N PRO A 178 32.73 -9.94 6.92
CA PRO A 178 32.69 -10.22 8.35
C PRO A 178 31.40 -10.92 8.81
N GLY A 179 30.37 -10.99 7.96
CA GLY A 179 29.01 -11.34 8.38
C GLY A 179 28.42 -10.31 9.34
N GLY A 180 27.33 -10.67 9.98
CA GLY A 180 26.71 -9.84 11.01
C GLY A 180 25.26 -10.17 11.28
N ILE A 181 24.64 -9.34 12.12
CA ILE A 181 23.20 -9.38 12.37
C ILE A 181 22.63 -8.04 11.93
N ARG A 182 21.65 -8.06 11.02
CA ARG A 182 20.91 -6.86 10.58
C ARG A 182 19.42 -7.06 10.83
N VAL A 183 18.75 -5.98 11.25
CA VAL A 183 17.29 -5.94 11.28
C VAL A 183 16.79 -6.04 9.84
N VAL A 184 15.81 -6.92 9.64
CA VAL A 184 15.21 -7.18 8.33
C VAL A 184 14.01 -6.28 8.10
N LEU A 185 13.69 -6.02 6.83
CA LEU A 185 12.46 -5.33 6.45
C LEU A 185 12.08 -5.77 5.03
N ASP A 186 10.86 -6.26 4.89
CA ASP A 186 10.19 -6.40 3.60
C ASP A 186 9.12 -5.31 3.52
N ALA A 187 9.42 -4.23 2.82
CA ALA A 187 8.70 -2.98 2.95
C ALA A 187 7.52 -2.91 1.99
N GLU A 188 6.29 -2.74 2.50
CA GLU A 188 5.09 -2.85 1.65
C GLU A 188 4.35 -1.52 1.45
N ALA A 189 3.91 -0.86 2.53
CA ALA A 189 3.16 0.39 2.41
C ALA A 189 3.87 1.59 3.04
N LEU A 190 3.69 2.78 2.45
CA LEU A 190 4.34 4.03 2.85
C LEU A 190 3.32 5.09 3.28
N VAL A 191 3.53 5.73 4.42
CA VAL A 191 2.78 6.93 4.83
C VAL A 191 3.73 8.05 5.22
N LEU A 192 3.65 9.20 4.52
CA LEU A 192 4.52 10.35 4.78
C LEU A 192 4.14 11.08 6.08
N SER A 193 5.15 11.52 6.83
CA SER A 193 4.99 12.28 8.09
C SER A 193 5.29 13.77 7.89
N ARG A 194 4.61 14.66 8.66
CA ARG A 194 4.76 16.12 8.56
C ARG A 194 6.14 16.61 8.94
N ASP A 195 6.85 15.88 9.78
CA ASP A 195 8.21 16.17 10.17
C ASP A 195 9.25 15.77 9.10
N GLY A 196 8.79 15.33 7.92
CA GLY A 196 9.62 14.87 6.80
C GLY A 196 10.02 13.39 6.89
N GLY A 197 9.68 12.71 7.99
CA GLY A 197 9.85 11.27 8.12
C GLY A 197 8.72 10.50 7.44
N PHE A 198 8.62 9.22 7.74
CA PHE A 198 7.59 8.35 7.15
C PHE A 198 7.36 7.09 8.00
N TRP A 199 6.21 6.45 7.78
CA TRP A 199 5.87 5.15 8.34
C TRP A 199 5.88 4.11 7.23
N ILE A 200 6.41 2.92 7.52
CA ILE A 200 6.46 1.79 6.60
C ILE A 200 5.91 0.54 7.27
N SER A 201 5.04 -0.21 6.60
CA SER A 201 4.63 -1.55 7.04
C SER A 201 5.61 -2.61 6.54
N ASP A 202 5.70 -3.70 7.31
CA ASP A 202 6.62 -4.81 7.06
C ASP A 202 5.87 -6.11 6.82
N GLU A 203 6.29 -6.88 5.84
CA GLU A 203 5.71 -8.18 5.52
C GLU A 203 6.21 -9.30 6.45
N TYR A 204 7.48 -9.22 6.88
CA TYR A 204 8.10 -10.25 7.71
C TYR A 204 7.56 -10.27 9.14
N GLY A 205 7.71 -9.13 9.82
CA GLY A 205 7.35 -8.89 11.23
C GLY A 205 5.85 -8.80 11.51
N PRO A 206 5.00 -8.78 10.49
CA PRO A 206 3.92 -7.78 10.31
C PRO A 206 4.01 -6.51 11.19
N TYR A 207 5.16 -5.84 11.21
CA TYR A 207 5.37 -4.64 12.04
C TYR A 207 5.08 -3.35 11.27
N ILE A 208 5.02 -2.22 11.98
CA ILE A 208 5.05 -0.88 11.37
C ILE A 208 6.21 -0.09 11.97
N TYR A 209 7.05 0.49 11.12
CA TYR A 209 8.23 1.25 11.51
C TYR A 209 8.05 2.73 11.17
N SER A 210 8.36 3.62 12.12
CA SER A 210 8.52 5.05 11.83
C SER A 210 9.99 5.35 11.58
N PHE A 211 10.27 6.13 10.54
CA PHE A 211 11.60 6.55 10.14
C PHE A 211 11.77 8.06 10.21
N SER A 212 13.00 8.49 10.47
CA SER A 212 13.42 9.89 10.30
C SER A 212 13.45 10.30 8.82
N PRO A 213 13.50 11.61 8.52
CA PRO A 213 13.76 12.09 7.15
C PRO A 213 15.03 11.49 6.53
N GLU A 214 16.00 11.12 7.36
CA GLU A 214 17.27 10.49 6.97
C GLU A 214 17.19 8.96 6.88
N GLY A 215 16.03 8.34 7.17
CA GLY A 215 15.82 6.90 7.05
C GLY A 215 16.23 6.09 8.29
N GLN A 216 16.35 6.70 9.48
CA GLN A 216 16.63 5.96 10.72
C GLN A 216 15.34 5.58 11.47
N VAL A 217 15.21 4.31 11.89
CA VAL A 217 14.06 3.88 12.72
C VAL A 217 13.99 4.70 14.02
N ARG A 218 12.78 5.19 14.33
CA ARG A 218 12.46 5.97 15.53
C ARG A 218 11.44 5.27 16.44
N LYS A 219 10.49 4.55 15.86
CA LYS A 219 9.42 3.84 16.58
C LYS A 219 9.06 2.56 15.84
N VAL A 220 8.61 1.56 16.59
CA VAL A 220 8.16 0.29 16.03
C VAL A 220 6.84 -0.11 16.70
N ILE A 221 5.84 -0.42 15.89
CA ILE A 221 4.55 -0.93 16.30
C ILE A 221 4.54 -2.43 16.02
N ARG A 222 4.47 -3.22 17.09
CA ARG A 222 4.24 -4.67 17.03
C ARG A 222 2.72 -4.94 17.01
N PRO A 223 2.21 -5.79 16.11
CA PRO A 223 0.79 -6.12 16.06
C PRO A 223 0.37 -7.05 17.20
N PRO A 224 -0.94 -7.28 17.37
CA PRO A 224 -1.45 -8.32 18.26
C PRO A 224 -0.81 -9.70 17.99
N ASN A 225 -0.70 -10.53 19.03
CA ASN A 225 -0.08 -11.85 18.94
C ASN A 225 -0.76 -12.76 17.91
N ALA A 226 -2.07 -12.60 17.69
CA ALA A 226 -2.84 -13.36 16.69
C ALA A 226 -2.29 -13.25 15.26
N VAL A 227 -1.58 -12.17 14.96
CA VAL A 227 -1.01 -11.88 13.63
C VAL A 227 0.44 -12.37 13.49
N LEU A 228 1.13 -12.63 14.61
CA LEU A 228 2.53 -13.05 14.58
C LEU A 228 2.67 -14.51 14.14
N PRO A 229 3.60 -14.82 13.21
CA PRO A 229 3.78 -16.17 12.70
C PRO A 229 4.33 -17.11 13.78
N LEU A 230 3.66 -18.25 13.99
CA LEU A 230 4.14 -19.30 14.90
C LEU A 230 4.58 -20.56 14.16
N ARG A 231 5.81 -21.00 14.41
CA ARG A 231 6.31 -22.35 14.08
C ARG A 231 6.72 -23.06 15.35
N ASN A 232 6.31 -24.32 15.50
CA ASN A 232 6.63 -25.13 16.69
C ASN A 232 6.31 -24.41 18.02
N GLY A 233 5.20 -23.64 18.05
CA GLY A 233 4.76 -22.88 19.22
C GLY A 233 5.60 -21.66 19.59
N LYS A 234 6.52 -21.22 18.73
CA LYS A 234 7.38 -20.04 18.93
C LYS A 234 7.21 -19.05 17.78
N VAL A 235 7.40 -17.77 18.08
CA VAL A 235 7.43 -16.72 17.05
C VAL A 235 8.61 -16.99 16.13
N ASP A 236 8.34 -17.08 14.84
CA ASP A 236 9.31 -17.38 13.81
C ASP A 236 8.96 -16.57 12.56
N PHE A 237 9.79 -15.56 12.28
CA PHE A 237 9.55 -14.57 11.24
C PHE A 237 10.04 -14.97 9.85
N SER A 238 10.54 -16.20 9.63
CA SER A 238 10.91 -16.61 8.28
C SER A 238 9.69 -16.60 7.35
N SER A 239 9.84 -16.06 6.15
CA SER A 239 8.90 -16.11 5.04
C SER A 239 9.08 -17.36 4.17
N ASN A 240 10.02 -18.26 4.53
CA ASN A 240 10.36 -19.45 3.74
C ASN A 240 10.86 -19.09 2.32
N ASN A 241 11.53 -17.94 2.18
CA ASN A 241 12.27 -17.55 0.99
C ASN A 241 13.75 -17.48 1.36
N PRO A 242 14.51 -18.58 1.28
CA PRO A 242 15.90 -18.59 1.74
C PRO A 242 16.76 -17.58 0.94
N PRO A 243 17.89 -17.15 1.51
CA PRO A 243 18.78 -16.23 0.82
C PRO A 243 19.39 -16.86 -0.43
N ARG A 244 19.65 -16.02 -1.44
CA ARG A 244 20.23 -16.43 -2.71
C ARG A 244 21.51 -17.26 -2.56
N TYR A 245 22.35 -16.91 -1.60
CA TYR A 245 23.64 -17.57 -1.37
C TYR A 245 23.53 -18.94 -0.68
N ASP A 246 22.41 -19.24 0.00
CA ASP A 246 22.19 -20.53 0.66
C ASP A 246 20.70 -20.90 0.65
N PRO A 247 20.23 -21.60 -0.41
CA PRO A 247 18.83 -22.01 -0.54
C PRO A 247 18.42 -23.10 0.46
N SER A 248 19.34 -23.63 1.28
CA SER A 248 19.03 -24.66 2.29
C SER A 248 18.48 -24.09 3.60
N LEU A 249 18.58 -22.77 3.80
CA LEU A 249 18.12 -22.08 5.01
C LEU A 249 16.60 -21.88 5.03
N ILE A 250 15.86 -23.00 5.05
CA ILE A 250 14.40 -23.02 5.10
C ILE A 250 13.90 -23.40 6.51
N PRO A 251 12.78 -22.83 6.97
CA PRO A 251 12.17 -23.22 8.24
C PRO A 251 11.55 -24.62 8.19
N ASN A 252 11.42 -25.25 9.36
CA ASN A 252 10.75 -26.54 9.53
C ASN A 252 9.75 -26.50 10.70
N PRO A 253 8.43 -26.67 10.48
CA PRO A 253 7.77 -26.85 9.18
C PRO A 253 7.81 -25.60 8.30
N ALA A 254 7.63 -25.77 6.99
CA ALA A 254 7.68 -24.66 6.02
C ALA A 254 6.64 -23.57 6.34
N ASN A 255 5.39 -24.00 6.56
CA ASN A 255 4.29 -23.10 6.87
C ASN A 255 4.18 -22.88 8.39
N PRO A 256 3.90 -21.64 8.83
CA PRO A 256 3.48 -21.41 10.21
C PRO A 256 2.13 -22.10 10.48
N THR A 257 1.78 -22.19 11.76
CA THR A 257 0.51 -22.75 12.25
C THR A 257 -0.51 -21.66 12.60
N GLN A 258 -0.04 -20.43 12.72
CA GLN A 258 -0.80 -19.23 13.06
C GLN A 258 -0.08 -18.01 12.48
N GLY A 259 -0.82 -16.90 12.36
CA GLY A 259 -0.31 -15.57 12.06
C GLY A 259 -0.32 -15.34 10.57
N ARG A 260 0.36 -14.29 10.11
CA ARG A 260 0.59 -14.09 8.69
C ARG A 260 1.14 -15.36 8.01
N SER A 261 0.60 -15.70 6.84
CA SER A 261 1.16 -16.76 5.99
C SER A 261 2.55 -16.36 5.50
N ASN A 262 3.36 -17.31 5.04
CA ASN A 262 4.67 -17.02 4.44
C ASN A 262 4.56 -15.93 3.37
N ASN A 263 5.30 -14.83 3.55
CA ASN A 263 5.33 -13.70 2.62
C ASN A 263 3.93 -13.13 2.33
N GLN A 264 3.15 -12.86 3.40
CA GLN A 264 1.79 -12.28 3.35
C GLN A 264 1.45 -11.49 4.63
N GLY A 265 2.32 -10.55 5.01
CA GLY A 265 2.26 -9.74 6.23
C GLY A 265 1.40 -8.48 6.09
N LEU A 266 1.79 -7.39 6.76
CA LEU A 266 1.07 -6.11 6.66
C LEU A 266 1.45 -5.43 5.35
N GLU A 267 0.60 -5.63 4.36
CA GLU A 267 0.85 -5.19 3.00
C GLU A 267 0.32 -3.78 2.74
N GLY A 268 -0.93 -3.50 3.13
CA GLY A 268 -1.54 -2.20 2.87
C GLY A 268 -1.51 -1.33 4.12
N MET A 269 -1.17 -0.05 3.98
CA MET A 269 -1.21 0.90 5.10
C MET A 269 -1.55 2.32 4.65
N THR A 270 -2.43 2.96 5.41
CA THR A 270 -2.81 4.35 5.17
C THR A 270 -2.98 5.14 6.46
N GLY A 271 -2.89 6.46 6.36
CA GLY A 271 -3.11 7.38 7.48
C GLY A 271 -4.47 8.07 7.40
N SER A 272 -5.09 8.37 8.54
CA SER A 272 -6.23 9.31 8.56
C SER A 272 -5.78 10.74 8.26
N PHE A 273 -6.64 11.53 7.63
CA PHE A 273 -6.32 12.93 7.26
C PHE A 273 -5.82 13.81 8.41
N ASP A 274 -6.33 13.56 9.62
CA ASP A 274 -5.99 14.33 10.82
C ASP A 274 -4.59 13.98 11.36
N GLY A 275 -3.92 13.01 10.73
CA GLY A 275 -2.59 12.53 11.09
C GLY A 275 -2.55 11.81 12.43
N ARG A 276 -3.69 11.31 12.92
CA ARG A 276 -3.80 10.67 14.24
C ARG A 276 -3.85 9.16 14.19
N ASN A 277 -4.22 8.56 13.06
CA ASN A 277 -4.38 7.11 12.97
C ASN A 277 -3.60 6.55 11.79
N LEU A 278 -3.02 5.37 12.01
CA LEU A 278 -2.61 4.46 10.95
C LEU A 278 -3.59 3.30 10.89
N TYR A 279 -3.92 2.87 9.68
CA TYR A 279 -4.66 1.65 9.41
C TYR A 279 -3.75 0.74 8.60
N ALA A 280 -3.59 -0.51 8.99
CA ALA A 280 -2.78 -1.49 8.28
C ALA A 280 -3.56 -2.78 8.06
N LEU A 281 -3.54 -3.30 6.84
CA LEU A 281 -4.29 -4.47 6.41
C LEU A 281 -3.32 -5.61 6.09
N LEU A 282 -3.59 -6.81 6.60
CA LEU A 282 -2.87 -8.00 6.16
C LEU A 282 -3.13 -8.28 4.68
N GLN A 283 -2.14 -8.80 3.96
CA GLN A 283 -2.28 -9.13 2.54
C GLN A 283 -3.44 -10.12 2.28
N SER A 284 -3.60 -11.10 3.19
CA SER A 284 -4.73 -12.03 3.19
C SER A 284 -5.04 -12.54 4.62
N ALA A 285 -5.94 -13.52 4.76
CA ALA A 285 -6.27 -14.08 6.05
C ALA A 285 -5.05 -14.69 6.76
N ALA A 286 -5.02 -14.63 8.09
CA ALA A 286 -4.01 -15.34 8.86
C ALA A 286 -4.15 -16.86 8.69
N THR A 287 -3.06 -17.59 8.93
CA THR A 287 -2.93 -19.03 8.74
C THR A 287 -4.05 -19.81 9.46
N GLN A 288 -4.30 -19.50 10.73
CA GLN A 288 -5.34 -20.12 11.55
C GLN A 288 -6.78 -19.70 11.17
N GLU A 289 -6.90 -18.90 10.11
CA GLU A 289 -8.12 -18.28 9.61
C GLU A 289 -8.39 -18.63 8.13
N GLY A 290 -7.68 -19.64 7.61
CA GLY A 290 -7.78 -20.06 6.21
C GLY A 290 -6.66 -19.55 5.31
N GLY A 291 -5.64 -18.89 5.86
CA GLY A 291 -4.58 -18.20 5.13
C GLY A 291 -3.73 -19.03 4.16
N LEU A 292 -3.68 -20.35 4.33
CA LEU A 292 -2.82 -21.22 3.51
C LEU A 292 -3.43 -21.60 2.16
N GLU A 293 -4.74 -21.41 1.97
CA GLU A 293 -5.44 -21.84 0.76
C GLU A 293 -6.16 -20.67 0.08
N LYS A 294 -5.96 -20.51 -1.24
CA LYS A 294 -6.56 -19.40 -2.01
C LYS A 294 -8.10 -19.42 -2.03
N THR A 295 -8.73 -20.54 -1.69
CA THR A 295 -10.20 -20.66 -1.62
C THR A 295 -10.77 -20.18 -0.27
N THR A 296 -9.93 -20.11 0.78
CA THR A 296 -10.32 -19.79 2.16
C THR A 296 -9.66 -18.54 2.72
N ASN A 297 -8.54 -18.07 2.18
CA ASN A 297 -7.73 -16.96 2.72
C ASN A 297 -8.35 -15.55 2.54
N ARG A 298 -9.68 -15.44 2.59
CA ARG A 298 -10.46 -14.25 2.24
C ARG A 298 -10.51 -13.18 3.34
N ASN A 299 -10.57 -13.59 4.60
CA ASN A 299 -10.89 -12.68 5.71
C ASN A 299 -9.60 -12.08 6.29
N ALA A 300 -9.16 -10.95 5.74
CA ALA A 300 -7.98 -10.24 6.22
C ALA A 300 -8.31 -9.38 7.46
N ARG A 301 -7.31 -9.17 8.34
CA ARG A 301 -7.45 -8.31 9.53
C ARG A 301 -6.95 -6.90 9.23
N LEU A 302 -7.79 -5.90 9.47
CA LEU A 302 -7.46 -4.48 9.44
C LEU A 302 -7.17 -3.99 10.86
N LEU A 303 -5.96 -3.52 11.12
CA LEU A 303 -5.51 -3.00 12.40
C LEU A 303 -5.52 -1.47 12.38
N LYS A 304 -5.99 -0.83 13.44
CA LYS A 304 -5.92 0.63 13.63
C LYS A 304 -5.05 0.98 14.83
N TYR A 305 -4.14 1.93 14.64
CA TYR A 305 -3.29 2.49 15.68
C TYR A 305 -3.49 3.99 15.79
N ASP A 306 -3.72 4.46 17.02
CA ASP A 306 -3.68 5.88 17.37
C ASP A 306 -2.22 6.28 17.57
N ILE A 307 -1.73 7.17 16.71
CA ILE A 307 -0.36 7.70 16.68
C ILE A 307 -0.30 9.17 17.14
N SER A 308 -1.36 9.70 17.74
CA SER A 308 -1.40 11.09 18.19
C SER A 308 -0.58 11.37 19.45
N GLY A 309 -0.22 10.32 20.20
CA GLY A 309 0.60 10.39 21.40
C GLY A 309 2.09 10.17 21.15
N THR A 310 2.87 10.14 22.25
CA THR A 310 4.29 9.76 22.19
C THR A 310 4.46 8.31 21.75
N GLU A 311 3.62 7.42 22.26
CA GLU A 311 3.61 6.01 21.91
C GLU A 311 2.35 5.66 21.11
N PRO A 312 2.48 4.92 19.98
CA PRO A 312 1.34 4.38 19.27
C PRO A 312 0.51 3.43 20.13
N ARG A 313 -0.81 3.49 20.00
CA ARG A 313 -1.75 2.65 20.76
C ARG A 313 -2.67 1.88 19.82
N PHE A 314 -2.74 0.57 19.99
CA PHE A 314 -3.72 -0.26 19.30
C PHE A 314 -5.14 0.21 19.66
N ALA A 315 -5.91 0.64 18.65
CA ALA A 315 -7.13 1.42 18.79
C ALA A 315 -8.38 0.72 18.21
N GLY A 316 -8.22 -0.17 17.24
CA GLY A 316 -9.31 -0.98 16.71
C GLY A 316 -8.82 -2.07 15.79
N GLU A 317 -9.70 -3.04 15.53
CA GLU A 317 -9.45 -4.12 14.57
C GLU A 317 -10.75 -4.57 13.94
N TRP A 318 -10.73 -4.82 12.63
CA TRP A 318 -11.89 -5.26 11.85
C TRP A 318 -11.50 -6.35 10.86
N VAL A 319 -12.51 -7.04 10.32
CA VAL A 319 -12.34 -8.05 9.29
C VAL A 319 -12.72 -7.47 7.94
N VAL A 320 -11.82 -7.53 6.95
CA VAL A 320 -12.07 -7.13 5.57
C VAL A 320 -12.18 -8.38 4.69
N PRO A 321 -13.35 -8.65 4.08
CA PRO A 321 -13.55 -9.82 3.24
C PRO A 321 -13.06 -9.52 1.82
N LEU A 322 -11.82 -9.91 1.51
CA LEU A 322 -11.18 -9.69 0.22
C LEU A 322 -12.01 -10.24 -0.96
N PRO A 323 -11.86 -9.68 -2.17
CA PRO A 323 -12.65 -10.12 -3.31
C PRO A 323 -12.23 -11.53 -3.74
N GLN A 324 -13.19 -12.29 -4.28
CA GLN A 324 -12.89 -13.59 -4.87
C GLN A 324 -13.30 -13.59 -6.35
N PHE A 325 -12.49 -14.21 -7.19
CA PHE A 325 -12.68 -14.31 -8.63
C PHE A 325 -12.62 -15.78 -9.07
N TYR A 326 -13.09 -16.05 -10.29
CA TYR A 326 -12.98 -17.37 -10.91
C TYR A 326 -11.81 -17.37 -11.89
N ASP A 327 -10.83 -18.22 -11.65
CA ASP A 327 -9.74 -18.45 -12.58
C ASP A 327 -10.12 -19.60 -13.53
N PRO A 328 -10.31 -19.34 -14.84
CA PRO A 328 -10.70 -20.37 -15.80
C PRO A 328 -9.64 -21.47 -16.00
N ASN A 329 -8.39 -21.22 -15.60
CA ASN A 329 -7.30 -22.18 -15.70
C ASN A 329 -7.18 -23.09 -14.46
N LYS A 330 -8.06 -22.91 -13.46
CA LYS A 330 -8.08 -23.74 -12.25
C LYS A 330 -9.37 -24.57 -12.16
N SER A 331 -9.26 -25.77 -11.59
CA SER A 331 -10.40 -26.66 -11.38
C SER A 331 -11.43 -26.06 -10.42
N ALA A 332 -12.69 -26.52 -10.50
CA ALA A 332 -13.77 -26.06 -9.62
C ALA A 332 -13.44 -26.12 -8.12
N LYS A 333 -12.69 -27.14 -7.65
CA LYS A 333 -12.27 -27.26 -6.24
C LYS A 333 -11.28 -26.19 -5.78
N ASN A 334 -10.57 -25.56 -6.72
CA ASN A 334 -9.57 -24.51 -6.47
C ASN A 334 -10.13 -23.12 -6.79
N ASN A 335 -11.46 -23.02 -6.95
CA ASN A 335 -12.20 -21.80 -7.22
C ASN A 335 -13.38 -21.67 -6.23
N PRO A 336 -13.89 -20.45 -5.98
CA PRO A 336 -13.27 -19.19 -6.37
C PRO A 336 -11.99 -18.93 -5.57
N ARG A 337 -11.13 -18.07 -6.10
CA ARG A 337 -9.83 -17.72 -5.51
C ARG A 337 -9.88 -16.30 -4.95
N THR A 338 -9.26 -16.08 -3.82
CA THR A 338 -9.09 -14.73 -3.26
C THR A 338 -8.07 -13.96 -4.09
N ALA A 339 -8.44 -12.76 -4.51
CA ALA A 339 -7.49 -11.75 -4.96
C ALA A 339 -6.94 -11.06 -3.72
N ALA A 340 -5.63 -11.19 -3.52
CA ALA A 340 -4.96 -10.62 -2.35
C ALA A 340 -4.90 -9.09 -2.50
N GLN A 341 -4.95 -8.37 -1.38
CA GLN A 341 -4.83 -6.92 -1.40
C GLN A 341 -3.36 -6.51 -1.35
N SER A 342 -3.02 -5.41 -2.03
CA SER A 342 -1.65 -4.91 -2.12
C SER A 342 -1.45 -3.53 -1.47
N GLU A 343 -2.49 -2.68 -1.39
CA GLU A 343 -2.42 -1.39 -0.70
C GLU A 343 -3.81 -0.84 -0.40
N ILE A 344 -3.89 0.03 0.60
CA ILE A 344 -5.11 0.75 0.96
C ILE A 344 -4.88 2.26 0.97
N GLN A 345 -5.93 3.02 0.67
CA GLN A 345 -5.92 4.48 0.75
C GLN A 345 -7.18 4.96 1.46
N TRP A 346 -7.02 5.63 2.62
CA TRP A 346 -8.15 6.22 3.34
C TRP A 346 -8.74 7.38 2.53
N VAL A 347 -10.08 7.42 2.44
CA VAL A 347 -10.80 8.42 1.62
C VAL A 347 -11.84 9.23 2.39
N GLY A 348 -12.15 8.87 3.64
CA GLY A 348 -13.14 9.56 4.47
C GLY A 348 -13.74 8.65 5.52
N ASP A 349 -14.04 9.18 6.71
CA ASP A 349 -14.70 8.45 7.81
C ASP A 349 -14.11 7.04 8.06
N ASP A 350 -14.89 6.02 7.67
CA ASP A 350 -14.65 4.58 7.80
C ASP A 350 -14.44 3.90 6.42
N GLN A 351 -14.04 4.66 5.39
CA GLN A 351 -13.96 4.22 4.00
C GLN A 351 -12.55 4.28 3.43
N PHE A 352 -12.24 3.24 2.65
CA PHE A 352 -10.91 2.99 2.12
C PHE A 352 -11.03 2.52 0.68
N LEU A 353 -10.15 3.02 -0.18
CA LEU A 353 -9.81 2.34 -1.42
C LEU A 353 -8.85 1.19 -1.11
N VAL A 354 -8.92 0.13 -1.90
CA VAL A 354 -8.01 -1.03 -1.80
C VAL A 354 -7.68 -1.53 -3.19
N VAL A 355 -6.39 -1.73 -3.49
CA VAL A 355 -5.99 -2.43 -4.71
C VAL A 355 -5.85 -3.91 -4.41
N ALA A 356 -6.52 -4.74 -5.20
CA ALA A 356 -6.47 -6.19 -5.07
C ALA A 356 -6.33 -6.83 -6.44
N ARG A 357 -5.56 -7.92 -6.49
CA ARG A 357 -5.20 -8.58 -7.75
C ARG A 357 -5.16 -10.10 -7.65
N ASP A 358 -5.27 -10.74 -8.79
CA ASP A 358 -4.79 -12.09 -8.98
C ASP A 358 -3.26 -12.18 -8.94
N SER A 359 -2.71 -13.36 -9.17
CA SER A 359 -1.27 -13.60 -9.16
C SER A 359 -0.91 -14.45 -10.38
N ASN A 360 0.34 -14.34 -10.81
CA ASN A 360 0.93 -15.03 -11.95
C ASN A 360 0.35 -14.65 -13.33
N TYR A 361 -0.36 -13.52 -13.46
CA TYR A 361 -0.94 -13.06 -14.72
C TYR A 361 -0.48 -11.64 -15.09
N GLY A 362 -0.10 -11.42 -16.35
CA GLY A 362 0.34 -10.13 -16.88
C GLY A 362 1.77 -10.19 -17.44
N GLY A 363 2.42 -9.03 -17.58
CA GLY A 363 3.77 -8.90 -18.16
C GLY A 363 4.86 -9.74 -17.49
N GLY A 364 4.78 -9.94 -16.17
CA GLY A 364 5.67 -10.80 -15.38
C GLY A 364 5.07 -12.17 -15.02
N GLY A 365 3.82 -12.42 -15.38
CA GLY A 365 3.08 -13.59 -14.91
C GLY A 365 3.49 -14.90 -15.58
N VAL A 366 3.64 -15.97 -14.81
CA VAL A 366 3.98 -17.31 -15.32
C VAL A 366 2.77 -18.11 -15.84
N ASP A 367 1.55 -17.81 -15.37
CA ASP A 367 0.32 -18.53 -15.74
C ASP A 367 -0.35 -17.95 -17.01
N GLY A 368 0.10 -16.77 -17.48
CA GLY A 368 -0.35 -16.17 -18.73
C GLY A 368 -0.31 -14.63 -18.71
N THR A 369 -0.70 -14.01 -19.83
CA THR A 369 -0.69 -12.54 -19.95
C THR A 369 -2.02 -11.89 -19.57
N THR A 370 -3.09 -12.67 -19.37
CA THR A 370 -4.44 -12.16 -19.10
C THR A 370 -4.73 -12.25 -17.60
N SER A 371 -4.76 -11.12 -16.92
CA SER A 371 -5.30 -11.02 -15.55
C SER A 371 -6.83 -11.08 -15.59
N TYR A 372 -7.40 -11.85 -14.67
CA TYR A 372 -8.83 -12.03 -14.47
C TYR A 372 -9.37 -11.18 -13.32
N TYR A 373 -8.50 -10.73 -12.41
CA TYR A 373 -8.87 -9.78 -11.37
C TYR A 373 -7.73 -8.82 -11.08
N ARG A 374 -7.96 -7.53 -11.33
CA ARG A 374 -7.08 -6.45 -10.89
C ARG A 374 -7.90 -5.19 -10.79
N GLN A 375 -8.23 -4.80 -9.56
CA GLN A 375 -9.17 -3.72 -9.32
C GLN A 375 -8.68 -2.81 -8.20
N VAL A 376 -9.05 -1.53 -8.29
CA VAL A 376 -9.14 -0.68 -7.11
C VAL A 376 -10.58 -0.67 -6.67
N ASP A 377 -10.86 -1.24 -5.51
CA ASP A 377 -12.18 -1.37 -4.92
C ASP A 377 -12.31 -0.48 -3.68
N LEU A 378 -13.44 -0.62 -2.99
CA LEU A 378 -13.74 0.07 -1.75
C LEU A 378 -14.08 -0.93 -0.65
N PHE A 379 -13.72 -0.60 0.58
CA PHE A 379 -14.34 -1.20 1.75
C PHE A 379 -14.73 -0.16 2.81
N ASP A 380 -15.76 -0.49 3.59
CA ASP A 380 -16.33 0.36 4.63
C ASP A 380 -16.44 -0.42 5.95
N ILE A 381 -15.95 0.18 7.04
CA ILE A 381 -15.93 -0.46 8.38
C ILE A 381 -16.97 0.09 9.37
N SER A 382 -17.85 1.01 8.96
CA SER A 382 -18.77 1.71 9.87
C SER A 382 -19.76 0.78 10.58
N GLU A 383 -20.29 -0.22 9.85
CA GLU A 383 -21.18 -1.26 10.38
C GLU A 383 -20.43 -2.55 10.76
N ALA A 384 -19.11 -2.57 10.58
CA ALA A 384 -18.28 -3.74 10.87
C ALA A 384 -18.01 -3.86 12.37
N THR A 385 -17.96 -5.11 12.86
CA THR A 385 -17.68 -5.37 14.27
C THR A 385 -16.22 -5.06 14.57
N ASN A 386 -15.96 -4.13 15.50
CA ASN A 386 -14.63 -3.97 16.08
C ASN A 386 -14.32 -5.18 16.98
N ILE A 387 -13.33 -5.97 16.57
CA ILE A 387 -12.93 -7.22 17.23
C ILE A 387 -11.73 -7.05 18.17
N LYS A 388 -11.18 -5.84 18.30
CA LYS A 388 -10.07 -5.55 19.21
C LYS A 388 -10.33 -6.11 20.62
N GLY A 389 -9.35 -6.82 21.15
CA GLY A 389 -9.38 -7.42 22.48
C GLY A 389 -10.14 -8.73 22.58
N LYS A 390 -10.69 -9.25 21.47
CA LYS A 390 -11.45 -10.51 21.44
C LYS A 390 -10.66 -11.67 20.85
N TYR A 391 -9.81 -11.40 19.85
CA TYR A 391 -9.12 -12.45 19.08
C TYR A 391 -7.66 -12.08 18.82
N ASP A 392 -7.00 -11.56 19.85
CA ASP A 392 -5.70 -10.87 19.77
C ASP A 392 -4.54 -11.74 20.26
N ASN A 393 -4.82 -12.85 20.98
CA ASN A 393 -3.80 -13.69 21.60
C ASN A 393 -3.25 -14.75 20.64
N PHE A 394 -2.21 -15.44 21.09
CA PHE A 394 -1.77 -16.64 20.40
C PHE A 394 -2.89 -17.70 20.38
N ASN A 395 -3.11 -18.26 19.20
CA ASN A 395 -4.05 -19.28 18.78
C ASN A 395 -5.52 -18.82 18.73
N ASP A 396 -5.78 -17.53 18.94
CA ASP A 396 -7.09 -16.95 18.64
C ASP A 396 -7.33 -16.92 17.11
N SER A 397 -8.59 -17.10 16.73
CA SER A 397 -9.04 -17.11 15.32
C SER A 397 -10.41 -16.45 15.21
N ILE A 398 -10.63 -15.67 14.15
CA ILE A 398 -11.93 -15.08 13.79
C ILE A 398 -12.84 -16.04 13.02
N THR A 399 -12.32 -17.19 12.59
CA THR A 399 -13.07 -18.19 11.81
C THR A 399 -13.41 -19.42 12.64
N VAL A 400 -14.40 -20.19 12.19
CA VAL A 400 -14.82 -21.44 12.87
C VAL A 400 -13.79 -22.56 12.76
N SER A 401 -12.92 -22.53 11.74
CA SER A 401 -11.82 -23.50 11.54
C SER A 401 -10.84 -22.99 10.48
N ALA A 402 -9.56 -23.38 10.57
CA ALA A 402 -8.52 -23.02 9.61
C ALA A 402 -8.72 -23.52 8.17
N SER A 403 -9.71 -24.38 7.90
CA SER A 403 -10.11 -24.84 6.56
C SER A 403 -11.38 -24.16 6.04
N SER A 404 -11.83 -23.09 6.69
CA SER A 404 -13.08 -22.41 6.39
C SER A 404 -12.90 -20.90 6.37
N LYS A 405 -13.65 -20.23 5.50
CA LYS A 405 -13.80 -18.77 5.48
C LYS A 405 -15.01 -18.28 6.30
N VAL A 406 -15.69 -19.17 7.02
CA VAL A 406 -16.85 -18.83 7.85
C VAL A 406 -16.37 -18.17 9.13
N LEU A 407 -16.80 -16.92 9.35
CA LEU A 407 -16.52 -16.16 10.55
C LEU A 407 -17.28 -16.72 11.75
N LYS A 408 -16.74 -16.55 12.96
CA LYS A 408 -17.42 -16.87 14.21
C LYS A 408 -18.64 -15.97 14.41
N ASP A 409 -19.63 -16.49 15.13
CA ASP A 409 -20.86 -15.77 15.45
C ASP A 409 -20.57 -14.40 16.09
N GLY A 410 -21.35 -13.39 15.69
CA GLY A 410 -21.22 -12.02 16.19
C GLY A 410 -20.09 -11.20 15.56
N ILE A 411 -19.44 -11.70 14.50
CA ILE A 411 -18.50 -10.92 13.69
C ILE A 411 -19.19 -10.49 12.38
N THR A 412 -19.51 -9.21 12.28
CA THR A 412 -19.89 -8.58 11.01
C THR A 412 -18.63 -8.06 10.31
N PRO A 413 -18.28 -8.57 9.11
CA PRO A 413 -17.14 -8.05 8.36
C PRO A 413 -17.46 -6.70 7.71
N ALA A 414 -16.42 -6.00 7.26
CA ALA A 414 -16.52 -4.79 6.45
C ALA A 414 -17.34 -5.04 5.18
N GLN A 415 -18.08 -4.01 4.74
CA GLN A 415 -18.69 -4.03 3.42
C GLN A 415 -17.58 -3.87 2.37
N TYR A 416 -17.60 -4.69 1.31
CA TYR A 416 -16.65 -4.61 0.20
C TYR A 416 -17.40 -4.34 -1.11
N CYS A 417 -16.94 -3.39 -1.92
CA CYS A 417 -17.63 -2.88 -3.10
C CYS A 417 -16.67 -2.71 -4.27
N SER A 418 -16.91 -3.39 -5.39
CA SER A 418 -16.10 -3.23 -6.60
C SER A 418 -16.21 -1.83 -7.19
N PHE A 419 -15.11 -1.28 -7.72
CA PHE A 419 -15.09 0.09 -8.23
C PHE A 419 -14.36 0.29 -9.57
N ILE A 420 -13.04 0.18 -9.64
CA ILE A 420 -12.24 0.42 -10.85
C ILE A 420 -11.65 -0.90 -11.31
N ASP A 421 -12.09 -1.40 -12.46
CA ASP A 421 -11.43 -2.51 -13.15
C ASP A 421 -10.22 -1.98 -13.95
N ILE A 422 -9.01 -2.27 -13.47
CA ILE A 422 -7.75 -1.86 -14.12
C ILE A 422 -7.56 -2.61 -15.45
N ASN A 423 -8.16 -3.80 -15.58
CA ASN A 423 -8.02 -4.65 -16.76
C ASN A 423 -8.92 -4.23 -17.94
N LEU A 424 -9.65 -3.12 -17.81
CA LEU A 424 -10.63 -2.70 -18.80
C LEU A 424 -9.95 -2.24 -20.11
N ASN A 425 -9.82 -3.16 -21.06
CA ASN A 425 -9.13 -2.94 -22.35
C ASN A 425 -9.67 -1.74 -23.16
N SER A 426 -10.95 -1.37 -23.01
CA SER A 426 -11.50 -0.18 -23.69
C SER A 426 -10.93 1.14 -23.17
N GLU A 427 -10.46 1.19 -21.92
CA GLU A 427 -9.75 2.33 -21.36
C GLU A 427 -8.24 2.22 -21.63
N LEU A 428 -7.66 1.04 -21.43
CA LEU A 428 -6.23 0.79 -21.65
C LEU A 428 -5.79 1.11 -23.08
N ALA A 429 -6.59 0.72 -24.08
CA ALA A 429 -6.29 0.96 -25.49
C ALA A 429 -6.20 2.45 -25.86
N LYS A 430 -6.80 3.36 -25.06
CA LYS A 430 -6.66 4.82 -25.25
C LYS A 430 -5.23 5.31 -25.02
N PHE A 431 -4.41 4.52 -24.32
CA PHE A 431 -3.02 4.80 -23.99
C PHE A 431 -2.03 3.80 -24.60
N GLY A 432 -2.49 2.96 -25.54
CA GLY A 432 -1.67 1.91 -26.15
C GLY A 432 -1.36 0.74 -25.20
N LEU A 433 -2.14 0.59 -24.13
CA LEU A 433 -1.99 -0.47 -23.14
C LEU A 433 -3.01 -1.58 -23.35
N HIS A 434 -2.77 -2.75 -22.74
CA HIS A 434 -3.70 -3.86 -22.77
C HIS A 434 -3.49 -4.86 -21.62
N ASN A 435 -4.55 -5.61 -21.32
CA ASN A 435 -4.55 -6.82 -20.51
C ASN A 435 -4.74 -8.03 -21.43
N GLY A 436 -3.85 -9.03 -21.32
CA GLY A 436 -3.82 -10.20 -22.21
C GLY A 436 -3.12 -9.92 -23.54
N GLY A 437 -2.94 -10.96 -24.37
CA GLY A 437 -2.30 -10.83 -25.68
C GLY A 437 -0.77 -10.97 -25.65
N ALA A 438 -0.09 -10.26 -26.57
CA ALA A 438 1.36 -10.33 -26.74
C ALA A 438 2.11 -9.76 -25.52
N ARG A 439 3.34 -10.23 -25.27
CA ARG A 439 4.23 -9.59 -24.29
C ARG A 439 4.99 -8.47 -24.97
N ASP A 440 4.43 -7.28 -24.94
CA ASP A 440 5.06 -6.05 -25.44
C ASP A 440 4.98 -4.94 -24.36
N TYR A 441 5.48 -3.74 -24.68
CA TYR A 441 5.53 -2.62 -23.73
C TYR A 441 4.14 -2.11 -23.27
N GLY A 442 3.08 -2.44 -24.00
CA GLY A 442 1.70 -2.09 -23.66
C GLY A 442 1.04 -3.08 -22.70
N LEU A 443 1.62 -4.27 -22.50
CA LEU A 443 1.06 -5.27 -21.60
C LEU A 443 1.19 -4.78 -20.16
N LEU A 444 0.10 -4.79 -19.41
CA LEU A 444 0.16 -4.45 -17.99
C LEU A 444 1.00 -5.47 -17.20
N ASN A 445 1.85 -4.98 -16.31
CA ASN A 445 2.64 -5.80 -15.37
C ASN A 445 1.76 -6.70 -14.52
N GLU A 446 2.33 -7.73 -13.90
CA GLU A 446 1.58 -8.64 -13.01
C GLU A 446 1.06 -7.94 -11.76
N LYS A 447 1.98 -7.30 -11.03
CA LYS A 447 1.72 -6.73 -9.71
C LYS A 447 1.30 -5.27 -9.81
N TRP A 448 0.28 -4.88 -9.04
CA TRP A 448 -0.25 -3.52 -8.95
C TRP A 448 -0.54 -3.20 -7.50
N GLU A 449 0.30 -2.37 -6.91
CA GLU A 449 0.51 -2.38 -5.46
C GLU A 449 0.54 -0.96 -4.89
N GLY A 450 0.94 0.07 -5.65
CA GLY A 450 0.94 1.43 -5.09
C GLY A 450 -0.33 2.22 -5.37
N LEU A 451 -0.81 2.99 -4.36
CA LEU A 451 -1.88 3.98 -4.48
C LEU A 451 -1.46 5.36 -3.98
N ALA A 452 -1.73 6.40 -4.76
CA ALA A 452 -1.66 7.79 -4.31
C ALA A 452 -2.84 8.61 -4.85
N LEU A 453 -3.48 9.39 -3.99
CA LEU A 453 -4.63 10.22 -4.34
C LEU A 453 -4.26 11.70 -4.24
N VAL A 454 -4.66 12.52 -5.22
CA VAL A 454 -4.41 13.97 -5.24
C VAL A 454 -5.59 14.73 -5.84
N PRO A 455 -5.86 15.97 -5.40
CA PRO A 455 -7.05 16.72 -5.82
C PRO A 455 -6.92 17.19 -7.28
N ALA A 456 -7.98 17.02 -8.07
CA ALA A 456 -7.96 17.36 -9.49
C ALA A 456 -8.03 18.87 -9.73
N ASP A 457 -8.60 19.65 -8.81
CA ASP A 457 -8.58 21.12 -8.88
C ASP A 457 -7.18 21.72 -8.64
N GLY A 458 -6.23 20.90 -8.15
CA GLY A 458 -4.89 21.32 -7.79
C GLY A 458 -4.79 22.09 -6.47
N ASP A 459 -5.84 22.05 -5.66
CA ASP A 459 -5.96 22.79 -4.40
C ASP A 459 -6.44 21.84 -3.29
N VAL A 460 -7.64 22.02 -2.73
CA VAL A 460 -8.15 21.24 -1.59
C VAL A 460 -9.13 20.13 -1.99
N GLY A 461 -9.47 19.99 -3.28
CA GLY A 461 -10.43 18.98 -3.76
C GLY A 461 -11.87 19.30 -3.39
N ASP A 462 -12.24 20.58 -3.35
CA ASP A 462 -13.60 21.02 -2.95
C ASP A 462 -14.67 20.68 -4.01
N ASP A 463 -14.25 20.26 -5.21
CA ASP A 463 -15.11 19.74 -6.27
C ASP A 463 -15.31 18.21 -6.20
N ASP A 464 -14.73 17.56 -5.19
CA ASP A 464 -14.73 16.10 -4.95
C ASP A 464 -14.14 15.28 -6.12
N GLU A 465 -13.42 15.92 -7.06
CA GLU A 465 -12.75 15.26 -8.17
C GLU A 465 -11.26 15.05 -7.85
N TRP A 466 -10.77 13.85 -8.13
CA TRP A 466 -9.45 13.40 -7.72
C TRP A 466 -8.75 12.68 -8.87
N TYR A 467 -7.42 12.75 -8.87
CA TYR A 467 -6.58 11.81 -9.60
C TYR A 467 -6.07 10.74 -8.65
N LEU A 468 -6.38 9.49 -8.98
CA LEU A 468 -5.83 8.31 -8.33
C LEU A 468 -4.71 7.74 -9.20
N PHE A 469 -3.49 7.82 -8.70
CA PHE A 469 -2.32 7.15 -9.24
C PHE A 469 -2.29 5.72 -8.72
N VAL A 470 -2.14 4.77 -9.63
CA VAL A 470 -1.95 3.35 -9.30
C VAL A 470 -0.67 2.89 -9.97
N SER A 471 0.28 2.33 -9.22
CA SER A 471 1.56 1.87 -9.75
C SER A 471 1.72 0.36 -9.70
N SER A 472 2.40 -0.19 -10.70
CA SER A 472 2.86 -1.57 -10.68
C SER A 472 4.12 -1.73 -9.84
N ASP A 473 4.28 -2.91 -9.24
CA ASP A 473 5.60 -3.47 -8.97
C ASP A 473 6.11 -4.16 -10.22
N ASN A 474 7.41 -4.04 -10.48
CA ASN A 474 8.06 -4.78 -11.55
C ASN A 474 8.97 -5.90 -11.05
N ASP A 475 9.03 -6.18 -9.73
CA ASP A 475 9.87 -7.24 -9.14
C ASP A 475 11.37 -7.09 -9.49
N PHE A 476 11.81 -5.86 -9.80
CA PHE A 476 13.15 -5.60 -10.35
C PHE A 476 13.45 -6.39 -11.64
N ILE A 477 12.44 -6.85 -12.38
CA ILE A 477 12.60 -7.63 -13.62
C ILE A 477 13.20 -6.73 -14.71
N THR A 478 14.47 -6.98 -15.00
CA THR A 478 15.27 -6.25 -15.99
C THR A 478 16.41 -7.13 -16.52
N GLN A 479 16.88 -6.85 -17.74
CA GLN A 479 18.10 -7.44 -18.29
C GLN A 479 19.38 -6.72 -17.84
N ASP A 480 19.24 -5.46 -17.43
CA ASP A 480 20.33 -4.55 -17.08
C ASP A 480 20.29 -4.21 -15.58
N GLY A 481 20.33 -5.26 -14.74
CA GLY A 481 20.16 -5.16 -13.30
C GLY A 481 21.47 -4.96 -12.53
N PHE A 482 21.38 -4.19 -11.45
CA PHE A 482 22.49 -3.86 -10.56
C PHE A 482 22.08 -3.94 -9.08
N ALA A 483 22.95 -4.49 -8.24
CA ALA A 483 22.78 -4.61 -6.80
C ALA A 483 24.12 -4.42 -6.06
N ASP A 484 24.04 -4.26 -4.73
CA ASP A 484 25.19 -4.03 -3.84
C ASP A 484 26.06 -2.82 -4.21
N GLY A 485 25.42 -1.68 -4.42
CA GLY A 485 26.09 -0.46 -4.87
C GLY A 485 26.61 -0.55 -6.30
N GLY A 486 25.96 -1.35 -7.14
CA GLY A 486 26.37 -1.64 -8.51
C GLY A 486 27.50 -2.66 -8.66
N ALA A 487 27.95 -3.30 -7.57
CA ALA A 487 29.00 -4.33 -7.62
C ALA A 487 28.52 -5.65 -8.21
N ILE A 488 27.23 -5.96 -8.08
CA ILE A 488 26.61 -7.18 -8.60
C ILE A 488 25.75 -6.81 -9.80
N THR A 489 25.97 -7.49 -10.92
CA THR A 489 25.07 -7.41 -12.08
C THR A 489 24.12 -8.61 -12.08
N PHE A 490 22.90 -8.40 -12.56
CA PHE A 490 21.93 -9.48 -12.76
C PHE A 490 21.07 -9.21 -14.00
N SER A 491 20.45 -10.28 -14.50
CA SER A 491 19.54 -10.25 -15.64
C SER A 491 18.39 -11.21 -15.36
N ASP A 492 17.17 -10.80 -15.67
CA ASP A 492 16.02 -11.68 -15.56
C ASP A 492 16.19 -12.91 -16.47
N ALA A 493 15.95 -14.10 -15.90
CA ALA A 493 16.19 -15.38 -16.56
C ALA A 493 15.27 -15.62 -17.77
N ASN A 494 14.14 -14.91 -17.85
CA ASN A 494 13.18 -15.03 -18.95
C ASN A 494 13.49 -14.07 -20.12
N GLY A 495 14.51 -13.22 -19.99
CA GLY A 495 14.86 -12.23 -21.00
C GLY A 495 13.96 -10.99 -20.99
N TRP A 496 13.23 -10.73 -19.90
CA TRP A 496 12.25 -9.65 -19.82
C TRP A 496 12.82 -8.35 -19.27
N ASN A 497 12.18 -7.25 -19.66
CA ASN A 497 12.32 -5.91 -19.09
C ASN A 497 10.93 -5.38 -18.77
N LEU A 498 10.61 -5.18 -17.50
CA LEU A 498 9.31 -4.67 -17.06
C LEU A 498 9.49 -3.29 -16.46
N ASN A 499 9.03 -2.26 -17.16
CA ASN A 499 9.04 -0.91 -16.58
C ASN A 499 8.02 -0.84 -15.44
N ASN A 500 8.30 -0.04 -14.41
CA ASN A 500 7.30 0.28 -13.41
C ASN A 500 6.23 1.18 -14.04
N GLN A 501 5.06 0.64 -14.32
CA GLN A 501 3.94 1.35 -14.94
C GLN A 501 3.15 2.13 -13.90
N VAL A 502 2.65 3.31 -14.28
CA VAL A 502 1.76 4.13 -13.45
C VAL A 502 0.56 4.56 -14.29
N LEU A 503 -0.63 4.26 -13.80
CA LEU A 503 -1.91 4.70 -14.37
C LEU A 503 -2.49 5.82 -13.52
N VAL A 504 -3.14 6.78 -14.16
CA VAL A 504 -3.83 7.88 -13.47
C VAL A 504 -5.31 7.86 -13.84
N PHE A 505 -6.15 7.51 -12.87
CA PHE A 505 -7.60 7.50 -13.02
C PHE A 505 -8.18 8.80 -12.48
N LYS A 506 -9.10 9.41 -13.21
CA LYS A 506 -9.93 10.48 -12.66
C LYS A 506 -11.16 9.89 -12.01
N ILE A 507 -11.36 10.22 -10.73
CA ILE A 507 -12.46 9.71 -9.93
C ILE A 507 -13.18 10.85 -9.22
N LYS A 508 -14.47 10.64 -8.94
CA LYS A 508 -15.23 11.46 -8.02
C LYS A 508 -15.52 10.65 -6.75
N LEU A 509 -15.12 11.18 -5.60
CA LEU A 509 -15.48 10.63 -4.30
C LEU A 509 -16.89 11.13 -3.89
N PRO A 510 -17.54 10.51 -2.89
CA PRO A 510 -18.81 11.01 -2.37
C PRO A 510 -18.75 12.49 -2.02
N ASP A 511 -19.85 13.21 -2.20
CA ASP A 511 -19.89 14.66 -1.96
C ASP A 511 -19.35 14.98 -0.54
N HIS A 512 -18.40 15.92 -0.47
CA HIS A 512 -17.68 16.32 0.74
C HIS A 512 -16.76 15.24 1.34
N SER A 513 -16.25 14.31 0.55
CA SER A 513 -15.17 13.42 0.98
C SER A 513 -13.92 14.24 1.29
N ARG A 514 -13.23 13.92 2.39
CA ARG A 514 -12.08 14.70 2.86
C ARG A 514 -10.87 13.81 3.07
N PRO A 515 -10.31 13.22 1.99
CA PRO A 515 -9.10 12.38 2.09
C PRO A 515 -7.91 13.16 2.67
N PHE A 516 -7.91 14.49 2.55
CA PHE A 516 -6.85 15.38 3.03
C PHE A 516 -7.36 16.55 3.86
N ALA A 517 -6.46 17.13 4.67
CA ALA A 517 -6.77 18.31 5.47
C ALA A 517 -6.83 19.58 4.60
N ARG A 518 -7.85 20.43 4.78
CA ARG A 518 -7.82 21.81 4.29
C ARG A 518 -6.69 22.55 5.01
N THR A 519 -5.96 23.40 4.27
CA THR A 519 -4.83 24.18 4.77
C THR A 519 -5.10 24.73 6.19
N GLY A 520 -4.19 24.45 7.13
CA GLY A 520 -4.30 24.90 8.53
C GLY A 520 -5.06 23.98 9.50
N ALA A 521 -5.60 22.84 9.08
CA ALA A 521 -6.28 21.89 9.98
C ALA A 521 -5.34 20.77 10.50
N GLY A 522 -4.95 20.90 11.77
CA GLY A 522 -4.46 19.80 12.60
C GLY A 522 -3.03 19.97 13.11
N LYS A 523 -2.80 19.66 14.39
CA LYS A 523 -1.47 19.46 14.99
C LYS A 523 -0.98 18.00 14.83
N GLY A 524 -1.57 17.23 13.91
CA GLY A 524 -1.26 15.81 13.68
C GLY A 524 0.03 15.59 12.88
N GLY A 525 0.54 14.35 12.88
CA GLY A 525 1.90 14.02 12.45
C GLY A 525 2.07 13.57 10.99
N LEU A 526 1.02 13.48 10.17
CA LEU A 526 1.11 12.97 8.77
C LEU A 526 1.05 14.06 7.69
N ALA A 527 1.94 13.96 6.70
CA ALA A 527 2.05 14.94 5.60
C ALA A 527 0.81 14.92 4.71
N VAL A 528 0.44 16.10 4.22
CA VAL A 528 -0.61 16.28 3.20
C VAL A 528 0.10 16.33 1.84
N PRO A 529 -0.49 15.74 0.77
CA PRO A 529 0.09 15.79 -0.58
C PRO A 529 0.37 17.20 -1.11
#